data_AF-V9GBU5-F1
#
_entry.id   AF-V9GBU5-F1
#
_cell.length_a   1.000
_cell.length_b   1.000
_cell.length_c   1.000
_cell.angle_alpha   90.00
_cell.angle_beta   90.00
_cell.angle_gamma   90.00
#
_symmetry.space_group_name_H-M   'P 1'
#
loop_
_entity.id
_entity.type
_entity.pdbx_description
1 polymer ?
#
loop_
_entity_poly.entity_id
_entity_poly.type
_entity_poly.pdbx_seq_one_letter_code
_entity_poly.pdbx_strand_id
1 'polypeptide(L)'
;MLFKQLDLEGQFGNLSQREMLITQKSNMGLIMFIVGFLGLTFLITSGCILYFKQMDEGEEERPNYTILRKLGFTQSNLLRGIQFKQLFNFGIPLIVGLSHSYFAVQSGWFFFGTELWMPMVIVMLLYTGLYSIFGLLSVLFYKRVIKESL
;
A
#
# COMPACT_ATOMS: atom_id res chain seq x y z
N MET A 1 -17.23 24.47 55.81
CA MET A 1 -18.07 24.01 54.68
C MET A 1 -17.38 24.18 53.32
N LEU A 2 -16.57 25.22 53.11
CA LEU A 2 -15.78 25.44 51.87
C LEU A 2 -14.82 24.29 51.47
N PHE A 3 -14.18 23.63 52.44
CA PHE A 3 -13.20 22.56 52.13
C PHE A 3 -13.82 21.30 51.51
N LYS A 4 -15.11 21.03 51.79
CA LYS A 4 -15.83 19.87 51.25
C LYS A 4 -16.37 20.11 49.84
N GLN A 5 -16.58 21.37 49.46
CA GLN A 5 -16.99 21.78 48.11
C GLN A 5 -15.83 21.72 47.11
N LEU A 6 -14.63 22.17 47.52
CA LEU A 6 -13.41 22.09 46.70
C LEU A 6 -13.02 20.65 46.34
N ASP A 7 -13.19 19.71 47.26
CA ASP A 7 -12.89 18.28 47.03
C ASP A 7 -13.91 17.65 46.07
N LEU A 8 -15.20 17.99 46.20
CA LEU A 8 -16.25 17.53 45.29
C LEU A 8 -16.06 18.09 43.87
N GLU A 9 -15.79 19.38 43.71
CA GLU A 9 -15.62 20.01 42.38
C GLU A 9 -14.36 19.49 41.66
N GLY A 10 -13.26 19.27 42.39
CA GLY A 10 -12.06 18.61 41.88
C GLY A 10 -12.27 17.14 41.52
N GLN A 11 -13.11 16.40 42.26
CA GLN A 11 -13.42 15.00 41.99
C GLN A 11 -14.35 14.85 40.77
N PHE A 12 -15.38 15.71 40.63
CA PHE A 12 -16.26 15.74 39.45
C PHE A 12 -15.52 16.15 38.18
N GLY A 13 -14.63 17.15 38.25
CA GLY A 13 -13.79 17.55 37.12
C GLY A 13 -12.85 16.42 36.67
N ASN A 14 -12.20 15.73 37.62
CA ASN A 14 -11.31 14.61 37.32
C ASN A 14 -12.06 13.38 36.77
N LEU A 15 -13.26 13.08 37.27
CA LEU A 15 -14.12 12.01 36.73
C LEU A 15 -14.53 12.33 35.28
N SER A 16 -14.97 13.56 35.00
CA SER A 16 -15.33 14.00 33.64
C SER A 16 -14.15 13.91 32.66
N GLN A 17 -12.95 14.33 33.06
CA GLN A 17 -11.75 14.20 32.22
C GLN A 17 -11.37 12.73 31.99
N ARG A 18 -11.47 11.87 33.02
CA ARG A 18 -11.19 10.44 32.88
C ARG A 18 -12.18 9.74 31.96
N GLU A 19 -13.48 10.02 32.09
CA GLU A 19 -14.50 9.48 31.20
C GLU A 19 -14.30 9.95 29.76
N MET A 20 -13.97 11.23 29.55
CA MET A 20 -13.62 11.74 28.22
C MET A 20 -12.39 11.02 27.65
N LEU A 21 -11.34 10.81 28.43
CA LEU A 21 -10.14 10.09 28.00
C LEU A 21 -10.42 8.61 27.69
N ILE A 22 -11.26 7.94 28.47
CA ILE A 22 -11.64 6.54 28.26
C ILE A 22 -12.49 6.40 26.99
N THR A 23 -13.47 7.28 26.80
CA THR A 23 -14.29 7.31 25.59
C THR A 23 -13.45 7.62 24.35
N GLN A 24 -12.51 8.57 24.43
CA GLN A 24 -11.57 8.86 23.34
C GLN A 24 -10.67 7.66 23.03
N LYS A 25 -10.10 6.99 24.04
CA LYS A 25 -9.30 5.78 23.83
C LYS A 25 -10.11 4.64 23.21
N SER A 26 -11.34 4.43 23.65
CA SER A 26 -12.24 3.40 23.11
C SER A 26 -12.56 3.67 21.64
N ASN A 27 -12.98 4.91 21.32
CA ASN A 27 -13.27 5.31 19.94
C ASN A 27 -12.03 5.23 19.04
N MET A 28 -10.87 5.69 19.53
CA MET A 28 -9.62 5.59 18.81
C MET A 28 -9.23 4.13 18.54
N GLY A 29 -9.40 3.23 19.52
CA GLY A 29 -9.14 1.79 19.34
C GLY A 29 -10.04 1.16 18.29
N LEU A 30 -11.33 1.50 18.29
CA LEU A 30 -12.28 1.04 17.27
C LEU A 30 -11.89 1.56 15.87
N ILE A 31 -11.55 2.84 15.75
CA ILE A 31 -11.09 3.44 14.48
C ILE A 31 -9.81 2.77 13.98
N MET A 32 -8.82 2.55 14.86
CA MET A 32 -7.57 1.86 14.49
C MET A 32 -7.84 0.43 14.02
N PHE A 33 -8.77 -0.28 14.66
CA PHE A 33 -9.18 -1.62 14.23
C PHE A 33 -9.82 -1.60 12.84
N ILE A 34 -10.79 -0.71 12.61
CA ILE A 34 -11.45 -0.59 11.30
C ILE A 34 -10.43 -0.25 10.22
N VAL A 35 -9.61 0.79 10.42
CA VAL A 35 -8.62 1.24 9.44
C VAL A 35 -7.57 0.16 9.19
N GLY A 36 -7.09 -0.52 10.22
CA GLY A 36 -6.13 -1.61 10.11
C GLY A 36 -6.69 -2.81 9.36
N PHE A 37 -7.93 -3.22 9.68
CA PHE A 37 -8.61 -4.32 8.99
C PHE A 37 -8.90 -3.99 7.54
N LEU A 38 -9.47 -2.80 7.25
CA LEU A 38 -9.72 -2.35 5.89
C LEU A 38 -8.43 -2.28 5.07
N GLY A 39 -7.35 -1.76 5.68
CA GLY A 39 -6.03 -1.72 5.07
C GLY A 39 -5.52 -3.11 4.71
N LEU A 40 -5.61 -4.06 5.64
CA LEU A 40 -5.22 -5.46 5.39
C LEU A 40 -6.05 -6.09 4.25
N THR A 41 -7.37 -5.96 4.30
CA THR A 41 -8.27 -6.49 3.25
C THR A 41 -7.96 -5.88 1.89
N PHE A 42 -7.72 -4.57 1.84
CA PHE A 42 -7.34 -3.86 0.62
C PHE A 42 -6.00 -4.37 0.07
N LEU A 43 -4.99 -4.53 0.92
CA LEU A 43 -3.69 -5.07 0.53
C LEU A 43 -3.83 -6.48 -0.08
N ILE A 44 -4.56 -7.38 0.57
CA ILE A 44 -4.81 -8.74 0.05
C ILE A 44 -5.53 -8.68 -1.30
N THR A 45 -6.59 -7.87 -1.40
CA THR A 45 -7.39 -7.74 -2.63
C THR A 45 -6.54 -7.20 -3.77
N SER A 46 -5.74 -6.16 -3.51
CA SER A 46 -4.84 -5.59 -4.50
C SER A 46 -3.79 -6.61 -4.97
N GLY A 47 -3.26 -7.43 -4.06
CA GLY A 47 -2.34 -8.51 -4.38
C GLY A 47 -2.96 -9.57 -5.29
N CYS A 48 -4.21 -9.97 -5.02
CA CYS A 48 -4.95 -10.89 -5.87
C CYS A 48 -5.18 -10.32 -7.28
N ILE A 49 -5.60 -9.05 -7.38
CA ILE A 49 -5.80 -8.37 -8.66
C ILE A 49 -4.48 -8.30 -9.45
N LEU A 50 -3.38 -7.91 -8.81
CA LEU A 50 -2.05 -7.85 -9.43
C LEU A 50 -1.58 -9.22 -9.92
N TYR A 51 -1.82 -10.27 -9.14
CA TYR A 51 -1.48 -11.64 -9.50
C TYR A 51 -2.24 -12.10 -10.76
N PHE A 52 -3.55 -11.94 -10.78
CA PHE A 52 -4.36 -12.32 -11.95
C PHE A 52 -3.98 -11.51 -13.18
N LYS A 53 -3.76 -10.20 -13.02
CA LYS A 53 -3.29 -9.35 -14.11
C LYS A 53 -1.96 -9.85 -14.71
N GLN A 54 -1.01 -10.26 -13.87
CA GLN A 54 0.27 -10.80 -14.35
C GLN A 54 0.12 -12.16 -15.04
N MET A 55 -0.76 -13.03 -14.54
CA MET A 55 -1.05 -14.32 -15.16
C MET A 55 -1.66 -14.11 -16.55
N ASP A 56 -2.66 -13.24 -16.66
CA ASP A 56 -3.37 -12.96 -17.90
C ASP A 56 -2.45 -12.30 -18.94
N GLU A 57 -1.69 -11.26 -18.54
CA GLU A 57 -0.70 -10.62 -19.42
C GLU A 57 0.35 -11.65 -19.90
N GLY A 58 0.78 -12.55 -19.02
CA GLY A 58 1.73 -13.60 -19.36
C GLY A 58 1.23 -14.61 -20.39
N GLU A 59 -0.02 -15.04 -20.27
CA GLU A 59 -0.66 -15.94 -21.24
C GLU A 59 -0.97 -15.25 -22.58
N GLU A 60 -1.43 -13.99 -22.54
CA GLU A 60 -1.72 -13.20 -23.74
C GLU A 60 -0.47 -12.90 -24.58
N GLU A 61 0.69 -12.70 -23.93
CA GLU A 61 1.93 -12.40 -24.64
C GLU A 61 2.63 -13.65 -25.23
N ARG A 62 2.32 -14.88 -24.78
CA ARG A 62 2.87 -16.15 -25.32
C ARG A 62 2.78 -16.29 -26.86
N PRO A 63 1.60 -16.15 -27.50
CA PRO A 63 1.50 -16.27 -28.96
C PRO A 63 2.27 -15.16 -29.69
N ASN A 64 2.26 -13.93 -29.17
CA ASN A 64 3.03 -12.81 -29.72
C ASN A 64 4.54 -13.09 -29.71
N TYR A 65 5.06 -13.68 -28.63
CA TYR A 65 6.46 -14.09 -28.58
C TYR A 65 6.80 -15.15 -29.62
N THR A 66 5.89 -16.09 -29.85
CA THR A 66 6.07 -17.13 -30.85
C THR A 66 6.17 -16.52 -32.26
N ILE A 67 5.36 -15.50 -32.56
CA ILE A 67 5.41 -14.77 -33.84
C ILE A 67 6.70 -13.97 -33.97
N LEU A 68 7.06 -13.18 -32.96
CA LEU A 68 8.28 -12.35 -32.98
C LEU A 68 9.55 -13.20 -33.10
N ARG A 69 9.56 -14.39 -32.50
CA ARG A 69 10.64 -15.37 -32.66
C ARG A 69 10.71 -15.93 -34.10
N LYS A 70 9.57 -16.21 -34.74
CA LYS A 70 9.52 -16.59 -36.17
C LYS A 70 10.01 -15.48 -37.10
N LEU A 71 9.89 -14.22 -36.70
CA LEU A 71 10.40 -13.04 -37.41
C LEU A 71 11.90 -12.76 -37.15
N GLY A 72 12.59 -13.61 -36.38
CA GLY A 72 14.05 -13.52 -36.16
C GLY A 72 14.48 -12.64 -34.99
N PHE A 73 13.55 -12.17 -34.14
CA PHE A 73 13.94 -11.44 -32.93
C PHE A 73 14.62 -12.35 -31.92
N THR A 74 15.72 -11.87 -31.33
CA THR A 74 16.43 -12.58 -30.25
C THR A 74 15.63 -12.47 -28.94
N GLN A 75 15.70 -13.50 -28.10
CA GLN A 75 15.00 -13.52 -26.81
C GLN A 75 15.34 -12.32 -25.92
N SER A 76 16.59 -11.85 -25.97
CA SER A 76 17.05 -10.66 -25.23
C SER A 76 16.26 -9.40 -25.58
N ASN A 77 15.97 -9.17 -26.87
CA ASN A 77 15.25 -7.98 -27.32
C ASN A 77 13.79 -8.01 -26.86
N LEU A 78 13.18 -9.20 -26.90
CA LEU A 78 11.83 -9.45 -26.40
C LEU A 78 11.75 -9.20 -24.89
N LEU A 79 12.68 -9.80 -24.13
CA LEU A 79 12.76 -9.70 -22.68
C LEU A 79 12.92 -8.25 -22.21
N ARG A 80 13.72 -7.46 -22.94
CA ARG A 80 13.96 -6.05 -22.62
C ARG A 80 12.74 -5.18 -22.86
N GLY A 81 11.95 -5.47 -23.91
CA GLY A 81 10.69 -4.78 -24.17
C GLY A 81 9.66 -5.02 -23.07
N ILE A 82 9.51 -6.27 -22.63
CA ILE A 82 8.58 -6.67 -21.57
C ILE A 82 8.98 -6.04 -20.23
N GLN A 83 10.27 -6.08 -19.89
CA GLN A 83 10.78 -5.44 -18.67
C GLN A 83 10.47 -3.95 -18.63
N PHE A 84 10.60 -3.26 -19.77
CA PHE A 84 10.29 -1.83 -19.86
C PHE A 84 8.79 -1.56 -19.69
N LYS A 85 7.94 -2.35 -20.36
CA LYS A 85 6.48 -2.28 -20.23
C LYS A 85 6.05 -2.53 -18.77
N GLN A 86 6.66 -3.52 -18.11
CA GLN A 86 6.40 -3.85 -16.72
C GLN A 86 6.85 -2.73 -15.77
N LEU A 87 8.02 -2.14 -16.02
CA LEU A 87 8.51 -1.01 -15.25
C LEU A 87 7.56 0.19 -15.32
N PHE A 88 6.95 0.46 -16.48
CA PHE A 88 5.93 1.50 -16.61
C PHE A 88 4.62 1.13 -15.90
N ASN A 89 4.14 -0.11 -16.09
CA ASN A 89 2.88 -0.61 -15.52
C ASN A 89 2.90 -0.59 -13.98
N PHE A 90 4.06 -0.82 -13.37
CA PHE A 90 4.24 -0.81 -11.91
C PHE A 90 4.83 0.49 -11.38
N GLY A 91 5.72 1.14 -12.13
CA GLY A 91 6.43 2.34 -11.73
C GLY A 91 5.55 3.58 -11.68
N ILE A 92 4.66 3.78 -12.67
CA ILE A 92 3.75 4.94 -12.68
C ILE A 92 2.83 4.90 -11.44
N PRO A 93 2.08 3.82 -11.15
CA PRO A 93 1.23 3.77 -9.96
C PRO A 93 2.02 3.95 -8.66
N LEU A 94 3.23 3.39 -8.57
CA LEU A 94 4.07 3.51 -7.39
C LEU A 94 4.50 4.96 -7.14
N ILE A 95 4.97 5.67 -8.16
CA ILE A 95 5.38 7.08 -8.02
C ILE A 95 4.18 7.96 -7.66
N VAL A 96 3.04 7.75 -8.31
CA VAL A 96 1.80 8.51 -8.04
C VAL A 96 1.32 8.25 -6.61
N GLY A 97 1.32 6.99 -6.17
CA GLY A 97 0.96 6.61 -4.81
C GLY A 97 1.87 7.26 -3.76
N LEU A 98 3.19 7.18 -3.95
CA LEU A 98 4.14 7.81 -3.03
C LEU A 98 3.98 9.34 -2.98
N SER A 99 3.80 9.97 -4.13
CA SER A 99 3.56 11.41 -4.22
C SER A 99 2.28 11.78 -3.49
N HIS A 100 1.18 11.06 -3.73
CA HIS A 100 -0.10 11.31 -3.09
C HIS A 100 -0.03 11.14 -1.56
N SER A 101 0.61 10.07 -1.07
CA SER A 101 0.82 9.83 0.36
C SER A 101 1.66 10.93 1.03
N TYR A 102 2.69 11.43 0.36
CA TYR A 102 3.49 12.55 0.85
C TYR A 102 2.66 13.84 0.99
N PHE A 103 1.92 14.21 -0.06
CA PHE A 103 1.06 15.40 -0.03
C PHE A 103 -0.07 15.30 1.00
N ALA A 104 -0.64 14.12 1.20
CA ALA A 104 -1.70 13.90 2.18
C ALA A 104 -1.21 14.18 3.61
N VAL A 105 0.00 13.72 3.96
CA VAL A 105 0.56 13.94 5.30
C VAL A 105 1.01 15.38 5.51
N GLN A 106 1.61 16.00 4.49
CA GLN A 106 1.97 17.41 4.56
C GLN A 106 0.72 18.29 4.81
N SER A 107 -0.38 17.97 4.14
CA SER A 107 -1.66 18.65 4.35
C SER A 107 -2.26 18.32 5.72
N GLY A 108 -2.21 17.05 6.15
CA GLY A 108 -2.72 16.61 7.45
C GLY A 108 -2.03 17.31 8.63
N TRP A 109 -0.70 17.46 8.57
CA TRP A 109 0.04 18.23 9.58
C TRP A 109 -0.40 19.70 9.61
N PHE A 110 -0.64 20.32 8.45
CA PHE A 110 -1.14 21.69 8.34
C PHE A 110 -2.54 21.86 8.96
N PHE A 111 -3.44 20.89 8.80
CA PHE A 111 -4.82 20.98 9.30
C PHE A 111 -5.01 20.53 10.76
N PHE A 112 -4.23 19.53 11.22
CA PHE A 112 -4.47 18.88 12.52
C PHE A 112 -3.33 19.04 13.52
N GLY A 113 -2.17 19.58 13.12
CA GLY A 113 -1.00 19.79 14.00
C GLY A 113 -0.39 18.49 14.55
N THR A 114 -0.80 17.33 14.04
CA THR A 114 -0.35 16.02 14.50
C THR A 114 0.78 15.49 13.62
N GLU A 115 1.85 15.01 14.26
CA GLU A 115 2.99 14.41 13.57
C GLU A 115 2.69 12.96 13.17
N LEU A 116 2.19 12.75 11.94
CA LEU A 116 1.85 11.43 11.38
C LEU A 116 2.98 10.81 10.53
N TRP A 117 4.21 11.25 10.72
CA TRP A 117 5.35 10.81 9.90
C TRP A 117 5.70 9.33 10.09
N MET A 118 5.73 8.83 11.33
CA MET A 118 6.01 7.42 11.61
C MET A 118 5.02 6.45 10.95
N PRO A 119 3.69 6.59 11.13
CA PRO A 119 2.73 5.70 10.46
C PRO A 119 2.78 5.84 8.93
N MET A 120 3.08 7.02 8.39
CA MET A 120 3.24 7.22 6.95
C MET A 120 4.41 6.43 6.36
N VAL A 121 5.59 6.49 7.00
CA VAL A 121 6.77 5.77 6.52
C VAL A 121 6.53 4.27 6.51
N ILE A 122 5.85 3.74 7.54
CA ILE A 122 5.51 2.31 7.61
C ILE A 122 4.60 1.91 6.44
N VAL A 123 3.53 2.67 6.19
CA VAL A 123 2.59 2.39 5.09
C VAL A 123 3.27 2.52 3.73
N MET A 124 4.10 3.55 3.52
CA MET A 124 4.88 3.72 2.30
C MET A 124 5.84 2.55 2.07
N LEU A 125 6.59 2.13 3.09
CA LEU A 125 7.50 0.99 2.98
C LEU A 125 6.76 -0.30 2.63
N LEU A 126 5.61 -0.54 3.26
CA LEU A 126 4.80 -1.72 2.99
C LEU A 126 4.22 -1.68 1.56
N TYR A 127 3.73 -0.53 1.11
CA TYR A 127 3.22 -0.34 -0.24
C TYR A 127 4.32 -0.50 -1.31
N THR A 128 5.47 0.14 -1.13
CA THR A 128 6.64 -0.01 -2.00
C THR A 128 7.15 -1.44 -2.02
N GLY A 129 7.24 -2.09 -0.85
CA GLY A 129 7.66 -3.48 -0.72
C GLY A 129 6.74 -4.43 -1.48
N LEU A 130 5.42 -4.27 -1.32
CA LEU A 130 4.42 -5.06 -2.02
C LEU A 130 4.56 -4.88 -3.54
N TYR A 131 4.56 -3.65 -4.05
CA TYR A 131 4.73 -3.38 -5.49
C TYR A 131 6.07 -3.88 -6.04
N SER A 132 7.16 -3.80 -5.26
CA SER A 132 8.48 -4.27 -5.67
C SER A 132 8.53 -5.80 -5.78
N ILE A 133 7.94 -6.52 -4.82
CA ILE A 133 7.83 -8.00 -4.86
C ILE A 133 7.07 -8.43 -6.12
N PHE A 134 5.94 -7.80 -6.42
CA PHE A 134 5.17 -8.13 -7.61
C PHE A 134 5.89 -7.75 -8.92
N GLY A 135 6.61 -6.62 -8.94
CA GLY A 135 7.45 -6.25 -10.09
C GLY A 135 8.56 -7.28 -10.34
N LEU A 136 9.25 -7.73 -9.29
CA LEU A 136 10.28 -8.77 -9.38
C LEU A 136 9.72 -10.12 -9.81
N LEU A 137 8.60 -10.56 -9.20
CA LEU A 137 7.92 -11.80 -9.56
C LEU A 137 7.52 -11.82 -11.03
N SER A 138 7.01 -10.70 -11.57
CA SER A 138 6.67 -10.61 -12.98
C SER A 138 7.88 -10.82 -13.89
N VAL A 139 8.99 -10.13 -13.61
CA VAL A 139 10.21 -10.25 -14.41
C VAL A 139 10.76 -11.68 -14.37
N LEU A 140 10.67 -12.35 -13.22
CA LEU A 140 11.06 -13.75 -13.06
C LEU A 140 10.12 -14.70 -13.82
N PHE A 141 8.81 -14.45 -13.77
CA PHE A 141 7.80 -15.24 -14.48
C PHE A 141 8.01 -15.16 -16.00
N TYR A 142 8.18 -13.98 -16.56
CA TYR A 142 8.45 -13.81 -18.00
C TYR A 142 9.76 -14.46 -18.44
N LYS A 143 10.82 -14.33 -17.63
CA LYS A 143 12.07 -15.08 -17.87
C LYS A 143 11.85 -16.58 -17.91
N ARG A 144 10.97 -17.11 -17.05
CA ARG A 144 10.62 -18.53 -17.02
C ARG A 144 9.77 -18.95 -18.22
N VAL A 145 8.72 -18.21 -18.57
CA VAL A 145 7.85 -18.48 -19.72
C VAL A 145 8.64 -18.48 -21.04
N ILE A 146 9.58 -17.55 -21.22
CA ILE A 146 10.43 -17.49 -22.41
C ILE A 146 11.41 -18.68 -22.48
N LYS A 147 11.83 -19.20 -21.32
CA LYS A 147 12.68 -20.40 -21.24
C LYS A 147 11.90 -21.69 -21.47
N GLU A 148 10.64 -21.77 -21.03
CA GLU A 148 9.76 -22.94 -21.18
C GLU A 148 9.09 -23.04 -22.56
N SER A 149 9.09 -21.97 -23.35
CA SER A 149 8.61 -21.96 -24.75
C SER A 149 9.70 -22.37 -25.77
N LEU A 150 10.80 -22.94 -25.30
CA LEU A 150 11.84 -23.62 -26.08
C LEU A 150 11.63 -25.13 -26.05
#